data_AF-A0A5D8Z7G0-F1
#
_entry.id   AF-A0A5D8Z7G0-F1
#
_cell.length_a   1.000
_cell.length_b   1.000
_cell.length_c   1.000
_cell.angle_alpha   90.00
_cell.angle_beta   90.00
_cell.angle_gamma   90.00
#
_symmetry.space_group_name_H-M   'P 1'
#
loop_
_entity.id
_entity.type
_entity.pdbx_description
1 polymer ?
#
loop_
_entity_poly.entity_id
_entity_poly.type
_entity_poly.pdbx_seq_one_letter_code
_entity_poly.pdbx_strand_id
1 'polypeptide(L)'
;MEDSEAVGFFATRAVRARGEQEAVATVRSMIVAAWTTGKYASWNHGVAPTVRVEEVWQSPWFRNIMFNNDGHVFYPAEEAEDEA
;
A
#
# COMPACT_ATOMS: atom_id res chain seq x y z
N MET A 1 19.53 -5.29 -17.25
CA MET A 1 18.33 -5.59 -16.43
C MET A 1 17.38 -4.49 -16.80
N GLU A 2 16.30 -4.81 -17.50
CA GLU A 2 15.29 -3.81 -17.87
C GLU A 2 14.78 -3.16 -16.60
N ASP A 3 14.93 -1.84 -16.51
CA ASP A 3 14.27 -1.02 -15.48
C ASP A 3 12.77 -1.03 -15.79
N SER A 4 12.10 -2.13 -15.44
CA SER A 4 10.65 -2.21 -15.53
C SER A 4 10.07 -1.21 -14.54
N GLU A 5 9.43 -0.16 -15.08
CA GLU A 5 8.79 0.87 -14.28
C GLU A 5 7.70 0.21 -13.41
N ALA A 6 7.80 0.36 -12.09
CA ALA A 6 6.79 -0.14 -11.17
C ALA A 6 5.55 0.75 -11.25
N VAL A 7 4.42 0.20 -11.71
CA VAL A 7 3.16 0.94 -11.86
C VAL A 7 2.29 0.94 -10.60
N GLY A 8 2.67 0.15 -9.60
CA GLY A 8 1.94 0.09 -8.33
C GLY A 8 2.57 -0.84 -7.30
N PHE A 9 1.94 -0.93 -6.14
CA PHE A 9 2.37 -1.82 -5.06
C PHE A 9 1.21 -2.31 -4.21
N PHE A 10 1.38 -3.49 -3.64
CA PHE A 10 0.54 -4.01 -2.57
C PHE A 10 1.18 -3.72 -1.22
N ALA A 11 0.37 -3.36 -0.23
CA ALA A 11 0.82 -3.13 1.13
C ALA A 11 -0.25 -3.53 2.14
N THR A 12 0.16 -4.27 3.16
CA THR A 12 -0.68 -4.57 4.33
C THR A 12 -0.35 -3.59 5.46
N ARG A 13 -1.39 -3.10 6.14
CA ARG A 13 -1.24 -2.20 7.28
C ARG A 13 -2.08 -2.66 8.46
N ALA A 14 -1.47 -2.67 9.64
CA ALA A 14 -2.15 -2.81 10.91
C ALA A 14 -2.38 -1.44 11.53
N VAL A 15 -3.64 -1.13 11.85
CA VAL A 15 -4.06 0.13 12.47
C VAL A 15 -4.95 -0.14 13.67
N ARG A 16 -4.97 0.78 14.62
CA ARG A 16 -5.98 0.81 15.68
C ARG A 16 -7.19 1.59 15.17
N ALA A 17 -8.35 0.96 15.19
CA ALA A 17 -9.60 1.55 14.73
C ALA A 17 -10.78 0.95 15.52
N ARG A 18 -11.85 1.71 15.67
CA ARG A 18 -13.10 1.28 16.33
C ARG A 18 -14.01 0.49 15.40
N GLY A 19 -13.72 0.49 14.10
CA GLY A 19 -14.45 -0.24 13.07
C GLY A 19 -13.77 -0.17 11.71
N GLU A 20 -14.33 -0.88 10.74
CA GLU A 20 -13.77 -1.01 9.39
C GLU A 20 -13.62 0.33 8.67
N GLN A 21 -14.62 1.20 8.73
CA GLN A 21 -14.55 2.51 8.06
C GLN A 21 -13.40 3.38 8.58
N GLU A 22 -13.19 3.39 9.89
CA GLU A 22 -12.07 4.11 10.51
C GLU A 22 -10.72 3.46 10.15
N ALA A 23 -10.67 2.12 10.07
CA ALA A 23 -9.46 1.41 9.63
C ALA A 23 -9.08 1.79 8.20
N VAL A 24 -10.04 1.78 7.28
CA VAL A 24 -9.85 2.18 5.87
C VAL A 24 -9.37 3.62 5.77
N ALA A 25 -10.03 4.55 6.46
CA ALA A 25 -9.65 5.97 6.43
C ALA A 25 -8.23 6.19 6.98
N THR A 26 -7.88 5.48 8.05
CA THR A 26 -6.55 5.56 8.68
C THR A 26 -5.47 5.00 7.76
N VAL A 27 -5.69 3.82 7.18
CA VAL A 27 -4.74 3.21 6.24
C VAL A 27 -4.53 4.09 5.02
N ARG A 28 -5.60 4.65 4.43
CA ARG A 28 -5.48 5.59 3.31
C ARG A 28 -4.62 6.79 3.67
N SER A 29 -4.88 7.40 4.82
CA SER A 29 -4.10 8.55 5.30
C SER A 29 -2.63 8.19 5.52
N MET A 30 -2.34 7.02 6.10
CA MET A 30 -0.97 6.53 6.29
C MET A 30 -0.24 6.30 4.97
N ILE A 31 -0.89 5.69 3.98
CA ILE A 31 -0.29 5.42 2.67
C ILE A 31 -0.04 6.73 1.93
N VAL A 32 -1.00 7.66 1.93
CA VAL A 32 -0.84 8.98 1.31
C VAL A 32 0.31 9.75 1.96
N ALA A 33 0.41 9.77 3.30
CA ALA A 33 1.52 10.41 3.99
C ALA A 33 2.87 9.75 3.66
N ALA A 34 2.90 8.41 3.60
CA ALA A 34 4.09 7.65 3.21
C ALA A 34 4.51 7.94 1.75
N TRP A 35 3.55 8.23 0.88
CA TRP A 35 3.77 8.63 -0.51
C TRP A 35 4.31 10.04 -0.67
N THR A 36 3.78 11.01 0.07
CA THR A 36 4.17 12.41 -0.09
C THR A 36 5.50 12.73 0.58
N THR A 37 5.74 12.19 1.77
CA THR A 37 6.87 12.62 2.63
C THR A 37 7.60 11.46 3.30
N GLY A 38 7.10 10.24 3.17
CA GLY A 38 7.64 9.08 3.85
C GLY A 38 8.42 8.15 2.93
N LYS A 39 8.37 6.85 3.27
CA LYS A 39 9.17 5.81 2.64
C LYS A 39 8.97 5.64 1.13
N TYR A 40 7.84 6.10 0.59
CA TYR A 40 7.55 6.01 -0.84
C TYR A 40 7.91 7.29 -1.61
N ALA A 41 8.33 8.35 -0.91
CA ALA A 41 8.56 9.66 -1.54
C ALA A 41 9.66 9.63 -2.61
N SER A 42 10.70 8.81 -2.45
CA SER A 42 11.75 8.66 -3.46
C SER A 42 11.28 8.00 -4.75
N TRP A 43 10.17 7.27 -4.71
CA TRP A 43 9.55 6.61 -5.86
C TRP A 43 8.38 7.42 -6.43
N ASN A 44 8.03 8.54 -5.78
CA ASN A 44 6.98 9.41 -6.25
C ASN A 44 7.51 10.33 -7.37
N HIS A 45 7.24 9.96 -8.62
CA HIS A 45 7.58 10.74 -9.80
C HIS A 45 6.40 11.58 -10.34
N GLY A 46 5.27 11.64 -9.63
CA GLY A 46 4.06 12.26 -10.17
C GLY A 46 2.94 12.52 -9.14
N VAL A 47 1.72 12.13 -9.52
CA VAL A 47 0.49 12.42 -8.78
C VAL A 47 0.31 11.44 -7.61
N ALA A 48 -0.48 11.82 -6.61
CA ALA A 48 -0.83 10.95 -5.49
C ALA A 48 -1.45 9.61 -5.97
N PRO A 49 -1.19 8.49 -5.27
CA PRO A 49 -1.62 7.17 -5.71
C PRO A 49 -3.10 6.98 -5.41
N THR A 50 -3.77 6.20 -6.26
CA THR A 50 -5.12 5.71 -5.98
C THR A 50 -5.05 4.53 -5.01
N VAL A 51 -5.51 4.73 -3.77
CA VAL A 51 -5.48 3.67 -2.74
C VAL A 51 -6.79 2.88 -2.74
N ARG A 52 -6.73 1.65 -3.27
CA ARG A 52 -7.80 0.66 -3.15
C ARG A 52 -7.54 -0.23 -1.93
N VAL A 53 -8.58 -0.44 -1.11
CA VAL A 53 -8.55 -1.42 -0.03
C VAL A 53 -9.31 -2.63 -0.51
N GLU A 54 -8.63 -3.77 -0.60
CA GLU A 54 -9.22 -5.03 -1.09
C GLU A 54 -9.86 -5.84 0.03
N GLU A 55 -9.22 -5.86 1.20
CA GLU A 55 -9.68 -6.65 2.34
C GLU A 55 -9.40 -5.92 3.65
N VAL A 56 -10.33 -6.05 4.60
CA VAL A 56 -10.16 -5.59 5.99
C VAL A 56 -10.59 -6.71 6.92
N TRP A 57 -9.72 -7.06 7.86
CA TRP A 57 -10.02 -8.05 8.88
C TRP A 57 -9.52 -7.60 10.25
N GLN A 58 -10.18 -8.11 11.29
CA GLN A 58 -9.73 -7.90 12.66
C GLN A 58 -8.61 -8.87 12.99
N SER A 59 -7.44 -8.33 13.31
CA SER A 59 -6.30 -9.12 13.78
C SER A 59 -6.36 -9.29 15.31
N PRO A 60 -6.11 -10.50 15.84
CA PRO A 60 -5.89 -10.69 17.27
C PRO A 60 -4.76 -9.81 17.78
N TRP A 61 -4.92 -9.23 18.96
CA TRP A 61 -3.99 -8.22 19.52
C TRP A 61 -2.52 -8.67 19.54
N PHE A 62 -2.26 -9.95 19.80
CA PHE A 62 -0.91 -10.51 19.88
C PHE A 62 -0.21 -10.66 18.53
N ARG A 63 -0.96 -10.78 17.42
CA ARG A 63 -0.36 -10.85 16.07
C ARG A 63 0.24 -9.52 15.62
N ASN A 64 -0.24 -8.41 16.19
CA ASN A 64 0.21 -7.08 15.81
C ASN A 64 1.49 -6.63 16.55
N ILE A 65 1.95 -7.38 17.56
CA ILE A 65 3.11 -6.99 18.38
C ILE A 65 4.42 -7.04 17.57
N MET A 66 4.53 -7.99 16.64
CA MET A 66 5.70 -8.16 15.76
C MET A 66 5.44 -7.66 14.34
N PHE A 67 4.26 -7.08 14.07
CA PHE A 67 3.91 -6.61 12.74
C PHE A 67 4.44 -5.20 12.51
N ASN A 68 5.45 -5.08 11.67
CA ASN A 68 5.93 -3.79 11.20
C ASN A 68 5.13 -3.34 9.98
N ASN A 69 4.68 -2.09 9.99
CA ASN A 69 3.98 -1.46 8.86
C ASN A 69 4.94 -1.06 7.72
N ASP A 70 5.96 -1.87 7.46
CA ASP A 70 7.04 -1.62 6.49
C ASP A 70 6.87 -2.39 5.17
N GLY A 71 6.28 -3.60 5.23
CA GLY A 71 6.06 -4.49 4.09
C GLY A 71 5.31 -3.84 2.92
N HIS A 72 5.84 -4.06 1.73
CA HIS A 72 5.22 -3.74 0.44
C HIS A 72 5.85 -4.59 -0.66
N VAL A 73 5.09 -4.84 -1.74
CA VAL A 73 5.55 -5.55 -2.93
C VAL A 73 5.16 -4.74 -4.15
N PHE A 74 6.14 -4.33 -4.95
CA PHE A 74 5.90 -3.67 -6.24
C PHE A 74 5.56 -4.73 -7.29
N TYR A 75 4.66 -4.37 -8.20
CA TYR A 75 4.43 -5.14 -9.42
C TYR A 75 4.84 -4.29 -10.63
N PRO A 76 5.48 -4.91 -11.64
CA PRO A 76 5.85 -4.21 -12.86
C PRO A 76 4.60 -3.76 -13.60
N ALA A 77 4.74 -2.78 -14.51
CA ALA A 77 3.79 -2.66 -15.60
C ALA A 77 3.68 -4.05 -16.24
N GLU A 78 2.50 -4.68 -16.22
CA GLU A 78 2.29 -5.83 -17.09
C GLU A 78 2.62 -5.34 -18.51
N GLU A 79 3.54 -6.03 -19.20
CA GLU A 79 3.59 -5.93 -20.65
C GLU A 79 2.16 -6.20 -21.09
N ALA A 80 1.52 -5.20 -21.70
CA ALA A 80 0.20 -5.38 -22.26
C ALA A 80 0.27 -6.66 -23.09
N GLU A 81 -0.41 -7.73 -22.66
CA GLU A 81 -0.63 -8.88 -23.51
C GLU A 81 -1.35 -8.30 -24.72
N ASP A 82 -0.60 -8.11 -25.81
CA ASP A 82 -1.14 -7.78 -27.11
C ASP A 82 -2.22 -8.84 -27.38
N GLU A 83 -3.49 -8.45 -27.25
CA GLU A 83 -4.63 -9.25 -27.66
C GLU A 83 -4.43 -9.60 -29.14
N ALA A 84 -4.02 -10.85 -29.39
CA ALA A 84 -3.83 -11.43 -30.72
C ALA A 84 -5.12 -12.01 -31.28
#